data_AF-A0A1R3FHD2-F1
#
_entry.id   AF-A0A1R3FHD2-F1
#
_cell.length_a   1.000
_cell.length_b   1.000
_cell.length_c   1.000
_cell.angle_alpha   90.00
_cell.angle_beta   90.00
_cell.angle_gamma   90.00
#
_symmetry.space_group_name_H-M   'P 1'
#
loop_
_entity.id
_entity.type
_entity.pdbx_description
1 polymer ?
#
loop_
_entity_poly.entity_id
_entity_poly.type
_entity_poly.pdbx_seq_one_letter_code
_entity_poly.pdbx_strand_id
1 'polypeptide(L)'
;MNKRKVLEERQKKLEKAEAIIEGLAEHGIIVEIEQLNEDFAKYETMLAERENSGADEEITEEQKQVIKSLDSYYEIFLQGHNEIYYDETIRRPTIIDDRVVEFFLAVVPPHLIETQTEVIEENKRNQASLNEFNLNYILRTLRDDGQMYEAEGYIDPVSGKIKVVDGSSRRKSCILAVKPYRIMVTREVISRKQLGLRSERANDHKGSSFWEQSLEFSELKKDGLSNQEIAQAKGVQESRVSYGLGAVDEVPNELYTRFQAHTSIARTTIEWLVPKWRLMSKVGRTQEFLENVKPFNESDAKNDAQVLSNMKRAFRKIMPEEHQPAPAKGYMQREDYQIKHKFDHDSGKVVVNVIDASPEIIAKIDSFFKDL
;
A
#
# COMPACT_ATOMS: atom_id res chain seq x y z
N MET A 1 -24.56 -29.62 -16.66
CA MET A 1 -24.82 -28.83 -15.44
C MET A 1 -26.24 -29.09 -14.97
N ASN A 2 -26.46 -29.61 -13.75
CA ASN A 2 -27.79 -30.00 -13.27
C ASN A 2 -28.65 -28.74 -13.07
N LYS A 3 -29.86 -28.67 -13.67
CA LYS A 3 -30.78 -27.50 -13.57
C LYS A 3 -30.99 -27.02 -12.14
N ARG A 4 -30.94 -27.93 -11.16
CA ARG A 4 -31.05 -27.61 -9.73
C ARG A 4 -29.89 -26.76 -9.21
N LYS A 5 -28.66 -27.03 -9.68
CA LYS A 5 -27.44 -26.31 -9.31
C LYS A 5 -27.44 -24.89 -9.88
N VAL A 6 -27.93 -24.73 -11.11
CA VAL A 6 -28.09 -23.42 -11.76
C VAL A 6 -29.15 -22.56 -11.06
N LEU A 7 -30.25 -23.18 -10.61
CA LEU A 7 -31.29 -22.48 -9.85
C LEU A 7 -30.82 -22.08 -8.45
N GLU A 8 -30.04 -22.93 -7.76
CA GLU A 8 -29.44 -22.61 -6.46
C GLU A 8 -28.41 -21.48 -6.57
N GLU A 9 -27.58 -21.47 -7.63
CA GLU A 9 -26.63 -20.39 -7.90
C GLU A 9 -27.35 -19.06 -8.20
N ARG A 10 -28.45 -19.11 -8.95
CA ARG A 10 -29.27 -17.93 -9.26
C ARG A 10 -29.96 -17.36 -8.02
N GLN A 11 -30.49 -18.22 -7.15
CA GLN A 11 -31.15 -17.79 -5.91
C GLN A 11 -30.17 -17.10 -4.96
N LYS A 12 -28.96 -17.64 -4.79
CA LYS A 12 -27.92 -17.01 -3.96
C LYS A 12 -27.48 -15.64 -4.49
N LYS A 13 -27.43 -15.47 -5.82
CA LYS A 13 -27.09 -14.18 -6.44
C LYS A 13 -28.19 -13.15 -6.23
N LEU A 14 -29.46 -13.56 -6.29
CA LEU A 14 -30.62 -12.71 -5.98
C LEU A 14 -30.62 -12.28 -4.51
N GLU A 15 -30.42 -13.20 -3.57
CA GLU A 15 -30.33 -12.88 -2.13
C GLU A 15 -29.19 -11.88 -1.84
N LYS A 16 -28.05 -12.05 -2.54
CA LYS A 16 -26.92 -11.13 -2.44
C LYS A 16 -27.23 -9.75 -3.03
N ALA A 17 -27.96 -9.71 -4.15
CA ALA A 17 -28.37 -8.47 -4.80
C ALA A 17 -29.39 -7.68 -3.96
N GLU A 18 -30.36 -8.36 -3.36
CA GLU A 18 -31.34 -7.76 -2.44
C GLU A 18 -30.65 -7.15 -1.22
N ALA A 19 -29.71 -7.87 -0.60
CA ALA A 19 -28.93 -7.36 0.51
C ALA A 19 -28.13 -6.10 0.13
N ILE A 20 -27.52 -6.10 -1.07
CA ILE A 20 -26.83 -4.91 -1.60
C ILE A 20 -27.80 -3.73 -1.69
N ILE A 21 -28.96 -3.91 -2.32
CA ILE A 21 -29.94 -2.83 -2.51
C ILE A 21 -30.45 -2.28 -1.18
N GLU A 22 -30.76 -3.14 -0.21
CA GLU A 22 -31.16 -2.71 1.13
C GLU A 22 -30.09 -1.84 1.80
N GLY A 23 -28.82 -2.29 1.79
CA GLY A 23 -27.72 -1.51 2.38
C GLY A 23 -27.40 -0.22 1.62
N LEU A 24 -27.55 -0.20 0.28
CA LEU A 24 -27.42 1.01 -0.53
C LEU A 24 -28.51 2.04 -0.18
N ALA A 25 -29.75 1.58 0.02
CA ALA A 25 -30.88 2.44 0.37
C ALA A 25 -30.69 3.11 1.74
N GLU A 26 -30.09 2.42 2.72
CA GLU A 26 -29.72 3.00 4.02
C GLU A 26 -28.74 4.18 3.89
N HIS A 27 -27.95 4.22 2.82
CA HIS A 27 -26.99 5.29 2.52
C HIS A 27 -27.54 6.33 1.52
N GLY A 28 -28.85 6.31 1.24
CA GLY A 28 -29.53 7.27 0.36
C GLY A 28 -29.27 7.02 -1.12
N ILE A 29 -28.76 5.84 -1.49
CA ILE A 29 -28.46 5.47 -2.87
C ILE A 29 -29.54 4.54 -3.37
N ILE A 30 -30.34 5.05 -4.31
CA ILE A 30 -31.45 4.31 -4.91
C ILE A 30 -30.91 3.59 -6.15
N VAL A 31 -30.87 2.26 -6.09
CA VAL A 31 -30.58 1.40 -7.25
C VAL A 31 -31.83 0.59 -7.56
N GLU A 32 -32.33 0.73 -8.79
CA GLU A 32 -33.43 -0.09 -9.29
C GLU A 32 -32.96 -1.55 -9.40
N ILE A 33 -33.78 -2.50 -8.92
CA ILE A 33 -33.48 -3.94 -8.96
C ILE A 33 -33.22 -4.39 -10.41
N GLU A 34 -33.96 -3.82 -11.37
CA GLU A 34 -33.78 -4.06 -12.79
C GLU A 34 -32.37 -3.69 -13.27
N GLN A 35 -31.84 -2.53 -12.87
CA GLN A 35 -30.50 -2.08 -13.26
C GLN A 35 -29.41 -2.98 -12.67
N LEU A 36 -29.54 -3.36 -11.40
CA LEU A 36 -28.59 -4.26 -10.76
C LEU A 36 -28.62 -5.66 -11.42
N ASN A 37 -29.82 -6.16 -11.74
CA ASN A 37 -29.99 -7.42 -12.46
C ASN A 37 -29.39 -7.37 -13.87
N GLU A 38 -29.54 -6.26 -14.60
CA GLU A 38 -28.92 -6.07 -15.90
C GLU A 38 -27.39 -6.07 -15.81
N ASP A 39 -26.82 -5.35 -14.84
CA ASP A 39 -25.37 -5.31 -14.62
C ASP A 39 -24.82 -6.70 -14.24
N PHE A 40 -25.52 -7.44 -13.36
CA PHE A 40 -25.15 -8.83 -13.03
C PHE A 40 -25.28 -9.77 -14.22
N ALA A 41 -26.36 -9.68 -15.01
CA ALA A 41 -26.55 -10.52 -16.18
C ALA A 41 -25.43 -10.29 -17.21
N LYS A 42 -25.08 -9.02 -17.48
CA LYS A 42 -23.95 -8.66 -18.35
C LYS A 42 -22.64 -9.23 -17.81
N TYR A 43 -22.40 -9.14 -16.51
CA TYR A 43 -21.21 -9.70 -15.88
C TYR A 43 -21.13 -11.23 -15.98
N GLU A 44 -22.24 -11.94 -15.77
CA GLU A 44 -22.30 -13.40 -15.96
C GLU A 44 -22.02 -13.81 -17.40
N THR A 45 -22.65 -13.13 -18.37
CA THR A 45 -22.40 -13.37 -19.79
C THR A 45 -20.94 -13.15 -20.14
N MET A 46 -20.33 -12.05 -19.66
CA MET A 46 -18.91 -11.77 -19.84
C MET A 46 -18.01 -12.89 -19.28
N LEU A 47 -18.28 -13.40 -18.08
CA LEU A 47 -17.49 -14.50 -17.50
C LEU A 47 -17.62 -15.78 -18.33
N ALA A 48 -18.85 -16.12 -18.75
CA ALA A 48 -19.11 -17.32 -19.55
C ALA A 48 -18.45 -17.23 -20.94
N GLU A 49 -18.44 -16.07 -21.58
CA GLU A 49 -17.74 -15.85 -22.85
C GLU A 49 -16.23 -16.04 -22.68
N ARG A 50 -15.66 -15.49 -21.60
CA ARG A 50 -14.21 -15.57 -21.33
C ARG A 50 -13.73 -16.96 -20.95
N GLU A 51 -14.56 -17.76 -20.28
CA GLU A 51 -14.29 -19.19 -20.06
C GLU A 51 -14.22 -19.98 -21.38
N ASN A 52 -14.99 -19.55 -22.39
CA ASN A 52 -15.04 -20.21 -23.71
C ASN A 52 -13.97 -19.71 -24.69
N SER A 53 -13.58 -18.43 -24.65
CA SER A 53 -12.62 -17.83 -25.61
C SER A 53 -11.15 -17.92 -25.17
N GLY A 54 -10.88 -18.25 -23.91
CA GLY A 54 -9.53 -18.24 -23.34
C GLY A 54 -9.13 -16.84 -22.87
N ALA A 55 -8.30 -16.77 -21.82
CA ALA A 55 -8.10 -15.57 -21.00
C ALA A 55 -7.46 -14.33 -21.69
N ASP A 56 -7.04 -14.46 -22.96
CA ASP A 56 -6.21 -13.48 -23.68
C ASP A 56 -7.00 -12.41 -24.48
N GLU A 57 -8.34 -12.46 -24.50
CA GLU A 57 -9.14 -11.38 -25.11
C GLU A 57 -9.16 -10.10 -24.25
N GLU A 58 -8.96 -8.96 -24.91
CA GLU A 58 -8.90 -7.64 -24.30
C GLU A 58 -10.30 -7.18 -23.86
N ILE A 59 -10.45 -6.77 -22.59
CA ILE A 59 -11.75 -6.38 -22.00
C ILE A 59 -12.24 -5.07 -22.65
N THR A 60 -13.50 -5.06 -23.12
CA THR A 60 -14.13 -3.89 -23.75
C THR A 60 -14.41 -2.77 -22.74
N GLU A 61 -14.56 -1.52 -23.21
CA GLU A 61 -14.91 -0.40 -22.31
C GLU A 61 -16.28 -0.58 -21.65
N GLU A 62 -17.24 -1.22 -22.32
CA GLU A 62 -18.55 -1.55 -21.74
C GLU A 62 -18.41 -2.57 -20.60
N GLN A 63 -17.62 -3.62 -20.80
CA GLN A 63 -17.32 -4.62 -19.76
C GLN A 63 -16.62 -3.98 -18.55
N LYS A 64 -15.66 -3.07 -18.78
CA LYS A 64 -15.01 -2.31 -17.70
C LYS A 64 -16.03 -1.47 -16.91
N GLN A 65 -16.98 -0.85 -17.59
CA GLN A 65 -18.00 -0.03 -16.94
C GLN A 65 -18.94 -0.87 -16.07
N VAL A 66 -19.37 -2.05 -16.55
CA VAL A 66 -20.20 -2.98 -15.77
C VAL A 66 -19.46 -3.45 -14.51
N ILE A 67 -18.18 -3.83 -14.63
CA ILE A 67 -17.35 -4.24 -13.47
C ILE A 67 -17.26 -3.10 -12.45
N LYS A 68 -16.99 -1.87 -12.91
CA LYS A 68 -16.90 -0.68 -12.04
C LYS A 68 -18.21 -0.39 -11.31
N SER A 69 -19.35 -0.51 -11.99
CA SER A 69 -20.66 -0.33 -11.35
C SER A 69 -20.87 -1.37 -10.25
N LEU A 70 -20.61 -2.65 -10.52
CA LEU A 70 -20.75 -3.72 -9.53
C LEU A 70 -19.82 -3.51 -8.33
N ASP A 71 -18.54 -3.22 -8.56
CA ASP A 71 -17.58 -2.95 -7.48
C ASP A 71 -18.03 -1.74 -6.64
N SER A 72 -18.54 -0.67 -7.28
CA SER A 72 -19.09 0.50 -6.60
C SER A 72 -20.28 0.14 -5.70
N TYR A 73 -21.21 -0.69 -6.17
CA TYR A 73 -22.34 -1.15 -5.36
C TYR A 73 -21.88 -1.96 -4.14
N TYR A 74 -20.89 -2.85 -4.33
CA TYR A 74 -20.29 -3.60 -3.22
C TYR A 74 -19.58 -2.68 -2.22
N GLU A 75 -18.84 -1.69 -2.69
CA GLU A 75 -18.16 -0.75 -1.81
C GLU A 75 -19.13 0.01 -0.92
N ILE A 76 -20.22 0.51 -1.50
CA ILE A 76 -21.22 1.29 -0.77
C ILE A 76 -22.02 0.37 0.14
N PHE A 77 -22.42 -0.82 -0.31
CA PHE A 77 -23.06 -1.82 0.55
C PHE A 77 -22.18 -2.13 1.77
N LEU A 78 -20.87 -2.22 1.61
CA LEU A 78 -19.98 -2.50 2.74
C LEU A 78 -19.62 -1.27 3.57
N GLN A 79 -19.94 -0.06 3.12
CA GLN A 79 -19.86 1.13 3.98
C GLN A 79 -20.96 1.02 5.05
N GLY A 80 -20.60 1.17 6.32
CA GLY A 80 -21.56 1.12 7.44
C GLY A 80 -21.93 -0.26 7.96
N HIS A 81 -21.72 -1.35 7.19
CA HIS A 81 -21.97 -2.71 7.68
C HIS A 81 -20.94 -3.14 8.74
N ASN A 82 -21.41 -3.62 9.88
CA ASN A 82 -20.56 -3.98 11.02
C ASN A 82 -20.11 -5.44 11.05
N GLU A 83 -20.26 -6.15 9.93
CA GLU A 83 -19.89 -7.57 9.80
C GLU A 83 -19.06 -7.83 8.54
N ILE A 84 -18.26 -8.90 8.59
CA ILE A 84 -17.53 -9.39 7.42
C ILE A 84 -18.50 -10.15 6.53
N TYR A 85 -18.52 -9.80 5.25
CA TYR A 85 -19.29 -10.54 4.27
C TYR A 85 -18.49 -11.74 3.74
N TYR A 86 -19.06 -12.94 3.81
CA TYR A 86 -18.46 -14.17 3.31
C TYR A 86 -19.24 -14.70 2.11
N ASP A 87 -18.57 -14.80 0.96
CA ASP A 87 -19.13 -15.40 -0.25
C ASP A 87 -18.53 -16.79 -0.48
N GLU A 88 -19.23 -17.80 0.02
CA GLU A 88 -18.86 -19.21 -0.19
C GLU A 88 -19.15 -19.74 -1.58
N THR A 89 -19.72 -18.94 -2.49
CA THR A 89 -19.90 -19.34 -3.90
C THR A 89 -18.62 -19.10 -4.72
N ILE A 90 -17.81 -18.12 -4.33
CA ILE A 90 -16.50 -17.85 -4.92
C ILE A 90 -15.47 -18.69 -4.18
N ARG A 91 -15.09 -19.84 -4.77
CA ARG A 91 -14.14 -20.78 -4.17
C ARG A 91 -12.85 -20.92 -4.97
N ARG A 92 -11.75 -21.17 -4.26
CA ARG A 92 -10.43 -21.44 -4.84
C ARG A 92 -9.82 -22.66 -4.15
N PRO A 93 -9.92 -23.87 -4.73
CA PRO A 93 -9.25 -25.03 -4.18
C PRO A 93 -7.72 -24.93 -4.41
N THR A 94 -6.94 -25.39 -3.45
CA THR A 94 -5.48 -25.45 -3.53
C THR A 94 -4.97 -26.70 -2.81
N ILE A 95 -3.73 -27.10 -3.05
CA ILE A 95 -3.12 -28.25 -2.37
C ILE A 95 -2.19 -27.74 -1.27
N ILE A 96 -2.44 -28.17 -0.02
CA ILE A 96 -1.61 -27.89 1.16
C ILE A 96 -1.37 -29.19 1.89
N ASP A 97 -0.10 -29.55 2.10
CA ASP A 97 0.29 -30.81 2.76
C ASP A 97 -0.45 -32.03 2.16
N ASP A 98 -0.41 -32.17 0.83
CA ASP A 98 -1.05 -33.23 0.04
C ASP A 98 -2.58 -33.37 0.24
N ARG A 99 -3.23 -32.33 0.76
CA ARG A 99 -4.68 -32.26 0.92
C ARG A 99 -5.25 -31.10 0.12
N VAL A 100 -6.47 -31.27 -0.37
CA VAL A 100 -7.23 -30.18 -1.00
C VAL A 100 -7.79 -29.30 0.10
N VAL A 101 -7.40 -28.04 0.11
CA VAL A 101 -7.91 -27.00 0.99
C VAL A 101 -8.74 -26.03 0.17
N GLU A 102 -9.98 -25.79 0.57
CA GLU A 102 -10.86 -24.83 -0.10
C GLU A 102 -10.77 -23.45 0.57
N PHE A 103 -10.53 -22.43 -0.24
CA PHE A 103 -10.66 -21.04 0.16
C PHE A 103 -11.96 -20.45 -0.40
N PHE A 104 -12.56 -19.52 0.32
CA PHE A 104 -13.73 -18.75 -0.09
C PHE A 104 -13.51 -17.25 0.12
N LEU A 105 -14.24 -16.41 -0.61
CA LEU A 105 -14.05 -14.97 -0.53
C LEU A 105 -14.63 -14.41 0.78
N ALA A 106 -13.85 -13.59 1.47
CA ALA A 106 -14.31 -12.68 2.50
C ALA A 106 -14.07 -11.24 2.04
N VAL A 107 -15.04 -10.37 2.27
CA VAL A 107 -14.93 -8.93 2.03
C VAL A 107 -15.12 -8.20 3.35
N VAL A 108 -14.06 -7.51 3.78
CA VAL A 108 -14.00 -6.83 5.07
C VAL A 108 -14.29 -5.34 4.88
N PRO A 109 -15.34 -4.79 5.51
CA PRO A 109 -15.61 -3.36 5.52
C PRO A 109 -14.41 -2.52 5.99
N PRO A 110 -14.19 -1.32 5.41
CA PRO A 110 -13.01 -0.49 5.71
C PRO A 110 -12.73 -0.28 7.20
N HIS A 111 -13.78 0.00 7.98
CA HIS A 111 -13.69 0.26 9.43
C HIS A 111 -13.42 -1.00 10.27
N LEU A 112 -13.62 -2.19 9.71
CA LEU A 112 -13.36 -3.47 10.39
C LEU A 112 -11.98 -4.05 10.05
N ILE A 113 -11.30 -3.57 9.00
CA ILE A 113 -10.03 -4.17 8.56
C ILE A 113 -9.01 -4.20 9.70
N GLU A 114 -8.86 -3.09 10.43
CA GLU A 114 -7.82 -2.98 11.46
C GLU A 114 -8.10 -3.87 12.67
N THR A 115 -9.36 -4.10 13.02
CA THR A 115 -9.79 -4.84 14.22
C THR A 115 -10.03 -6.33 13.96
N GLN A 116 -10.54 -6.69 12.77
CA GLN A 116 -10.94 -8.05 12.40
C GLN A 116 -9.90 -8.81 11.58
N THR A 117 -8.81 -8.15 11.19
CA THR A 117 -7.73 -8.81 10.45
C THR A 117 -6.38 -8.57 11.12
N GLU A 118 -5.48 -9.55 11.03
CA GLU A 118 -4.15 -9.49 11.63
C GLU A 118 -3.14 -10.18 10.72
N VAL A 119 -1.95 -9.64 10.55
CA VAL A 119 -0.91 -10.27 9.71
C VAL A 119 -0.22 -11.36 10.51
N ILE A 120 0.02 -12.53 9.90
CA ILE A 120 0.68 -13.66 10.57
C ILE A 120 2.12 -13.30 11.01
N GLU A 121 2.60 -13.95 12.07
CA GLU A 121 3.96 -13.76 12.60
C GLU A 121 5.04 -14.18 11.59
N GLU A 122 4.76 -15.19 10.76
CA GLU A 122 5.70 -15.68 9.75
C GLU A 122 5.90 -14.69 8.59
N ASN A 123 5.07 -13.64 8.50
CA ASN A 123 5.24 -12.61 7.49
C ASN A 123 6.46 -11.77 7.82
N LYS A 124 7.56 -12.02 7.11
CA LYS A 124 8.85 -11.32 7.30
C LYS A 124 8.79 -9.82 6.97
N ARG A 125 7.67 -9.31 6.44
CA ARG A 125 7.55 -7.90 6.05
C ARG A 125 7.37 -7.03 7.29
N ASN A 126 8.23 -6.02 7.40
CA ASN A 126 8.13 -5.01 8.43
C ASN A 126 6.82 -4.20 8.28
N GLN A 127 5.84 -4.49 9.11
CA GLN A 127 4.53 -3.84 9.08
C GLN A 127 4.58 -2.35 9.46
N ALA A 128 5.54 -1.93 10.27
CA ALA A 128 5.72 -0.52 10.65
C ALA A 128 6.15 0.36 9.46
N SER A 129 6.80 -0.23 8.46
CA SER A 129 7.19 0.45 7.22
C SER A 129 6.02 0.68 6.25
N LEU A 130 4.84 0.09 6.49
CA LEU A 130 3.69 0.19 5.58
C LEU A 130 2.90 1.48 5.85
N ASN A 131 3.28 2.55 5.15
CA ASN A 131 2.64 3.86 5.21
C ASN A 131 2.32 4.38 3.80
N GLU A 132 1.62 5.51 3.71
CA GLU A 132 1.20 6.10 2.43
C GLU A 132 2.37 6.36 1.47
N PHE A 133 3.52 6.76 2.01
CA PHE A 133 4.71 7.04 1.23
C PHE A 133 5.29 5.78 0.60
N ASN A 134 5.45 4.70 1.38
CA ASN A 134 5.99 3.42 0.89
C ASN A 134 5.01 2.64 0.02
N LEU A 135 3.69 2.88 0.19
CA LEU A 135 2.63 2.20 -0.55
C LEU A 135 2.10 2.98 -1.75
N ASN A 136 2.72 4.11 -2.11
CA ASN A 136 2.25 4.96 -3.22
C ASN A 136 2.08 4.20 -4.56
N TYR A 137 2.91 3.17 -4.80
CA TYR A 137 2.84 2.36 -6.03
C TYR A 137 1.52 1.60 -6.20
N ILE A 138 0.87 1.21 -5.09
CA ILE A 138 -0.41 0.48 -5.07
C ILE A 138 -1.57 1.40 -4.68
N LEU A 139 -1.32 2.41 -3.83
CA LEU A 139 -2.36 3.31 -3.33
C LEU A 139 -3.01 4.13 -4.42
N ARG A 140 -2.26 4.56 -5.45
CA ARG A 140 -2.82 5.38 -6.52
C ARG A 140 -3.95 4.63 -7.25
N THR A 141 -3.68 3.42 -7.72
CA THR A 141 -4.69 2.61 -8.43
C THR A 141 -5.76 2.11 -7.47
N LEU A 142 -5.41 1.75 -6.23
CA LEU A 142 -6.37 1.22 -5.27
C LEU A 142 -7.41 2.26 -4.83
N ARG A 143 -7.07 3.55 -4.83
CA ARG A 143 -8.04 4.63 -4.56
C ARG A 143 -9.10 4.72 -5.64
N ASP A 144 -8.69 4.57 -6.90
CA ASP A 144 -9.56 4.76 -8.06
C ASP A 144 -10.36 3.49 -8.38
N ASP A 145 -9.70 2.34 -8.43
CA ASP A 145 -10.25 1.08 -8.92
C ASP A 145 -10.47 0.02 -7.80
N GLY A 146 -10.16 0.37 -6.54
CA GLY A 146 -10.26 -0.57 -5.43
C GLY A 146 -9.18 -1.68 -5.47
N GLN A 147 -9.41 -2.75 -4.71
CA GLN A 147 -8.46 -3.86 -4.64
C GLN A 147 -8.61 -4.80 -5.86
N MET A 148 -7.63 -4.76 -6.77
CA MET A 148 -7.63 -5.56 -8.00
C MET A 148 -7.56 -7.08 -7.80
N TYR A 149 -6.81 -7.54 -6.78
CA TYR A 149 -6.59 -8.98 -6.53
C TYR A 149 -6.81 -9.31 -5.06
N GLU A 150 -7.54 -10.39 -4.78
CA GLU A 150 -7.79 -10.84 -3.42
C GLU A 150 -6.48 -11.19 -2.70
N ALA A 151 -6.40 -10.81 -1.43
CA ALA A 151 -5.38 -11.31 -0.53
C ALA A 151 -5.65 -12.77 -0.15
N GLU A 152 -4.77 -13.36 0.66
CA GLU A 152 -4.94 -14.73 1.15
C GLU A 152 -4.78 -14.79 2.67
N GLY A 153 -5.65 -15.55 3.33
CA GLY A 153 -5.61 -15.74 4.77
C GLY A 153 -6.35 -16.98 5.25
N TYR A 154 -6.49 -17.09 6.57
CA TYR A 154 -7.35 -18.09 7.21
C TYR A 154 -8.10 -17.46 8.38
N ILE A 155 -9.24 -18.03 8.75
CA ILE A 155 -9.99 -17.63 9.93
C ILE A 155 -9.39 -18.38 11.12
N ASP A 156 -8.81 -17.65 12.07
CA ASP A 156 -8.26 -18.25 13.28
C ASP A 156 -9.40 -18.82 14.14
N PRO A 157 -9.41 -20.13 14.43
CA PRO A 157 -10.49 -20.76 15.20
C PRO A 157 -10.55 -20.26 16.65
N VAL A 158 -9.47 -19.66 17.17
CA VAL A 158 -9.43 -19.15 18.55
C VAL A 158 -9.95 -17.73 18.64
N SER A 159 -9.41 -16.81 17.84
CA SER A 159 -9.82 -15.39 17.90
C SER A 159 -11.00 -15.03 17.01
N GLY A 160 -11.34 -15.87 16.02
CA GLY A 160 -12.32 -15.58 14.97
C GLY A 160 -11.84 -14.57 13.92
N LYS A 161 -10.63 -13.99 14.09
CA LYS A 161 -10.09 -12.98 13.17
C LYS A 161 -9.51 -13.63 11.92
N ILE A 162 -9.47 -12.85 10.85
CA ILE A 162 -8.76 -13.25 9.61
C ILE A 162 -7.27 -13.01 9.78
N LYS A 163 -6.49 -14.08 9.77
CA LYS A 163 -5.02 -14.06 9.74
C LYS A 163 -4.54 -13.95 8.29
N VAL A 164 -3.93 -12.82 7.95
CA VAL A 164 -3.46 -12.46 6.62
C VAL A 164 -2.09 -13.09 6.36
N VAL A 165 -2.03 -14.00 5.40
CA VAL A 165 -0.84 -14.75 4.99
C VAL A 165 -0.10 -14.02 3.86
N ASP A 166 -0.85 -13.60 2.85
CA ASP A 166 -0.43 -12.74 1.74
C ASP A 166 -1.33 -11.51 1.66
N GLY A 167 -0.78 -10.39 1.20
CA GLY A 167 -1.54 -9.16 0.96
C GLY A 167 -1.44 -8.13 2.07
N SER A 168 -0.45 -8.20 2.96
CA SER A 168 -0.28 -7.22 4.05
C SER A 168 -0.17 -5.76 3.56
N SER A 169 0.42 -5.52 2.38
CA SER A 169 0.39 -4.20 1.72
C SER A 169 -0.97 -3.82 1.20
N ARG A 170 -1.71 -4.75 0.57
CA ARG A 170 -3.08 -4.52 0.12
C ARG A 170 -3.98 -4.20 1.31
N ARG A 171 -3.87 -4.95 2.42
CA ARG A 171 -4.55 -4.67 3.70
C ARG A 171 -4.30 -3.24 4.16
N LYS A 172 -3.02 -2.84 4.29
CA LYS A 172 -2.69 -1.49 4.78
C LYS A 172 -3.12 -0.41 3.78
N SER A 173 -3.05 -0.67 2.48
CA SER A 173 -3.54 0.24 1.46
C SER A 173 -5.05 0.41 1.51
N CYS A 174 -5.83 -0.65 1.73
CA CYS A 174 -7.28 -0.58 1.90
C CYS A 174 -7.67 0.26 3.12
N ILE A 175 -6.94 0.11 4.24
CA ILE A 175 -7.09 0.96 5.43
C ILE A 175 -6.84 2.44 5.07
N LEU A 176 -5.72 2.73 4.40
CA LEU A 176 -5.34 4.11 4.04
C LEU A 176 -6.25 4.74 2.98
N ALA A 177 -6.85 3.94 2.11
CA ALA A 177 -7.76 4.39 1.05
C ALA A 177 -9.23 4.39 1.48
N VAL A 178 -9.55 3.85 2.67
CA VAL A 178 -10.92 3.63 3.16
C VAL A 178 -11.74 2.81 2.15
N LYS A 179 -11.14 1.71 1.68
CA LYS A 179 -11.74 0.79 0.70
C LYS A 179 -11.92 -0.60 1.33
N PRO A 180 -12.96 -1.37 0.91
CA PRO A 180 -13.13 -2.74 1.39
C PRO A 180 -11.92 -3.61 1.08
N TYR A 181 -11.63 -4.56 1.96
CA TYR A 181 -10.52 -5.50 1.79
C TYR A 181 -11.03 -6.88 1.41
N ARG A 182 -10.71 -7.31 0.19
CA ARG A 182 -11.05 -8.63 -0.38
C ARG A 182 -9.94 -9.63 -0.06
N ILE A 183 -10.30 -10.74 0.59
CA ILE A 183 -9.36 -11.78 1.00
C ILE A 183 -9.98 -13.16 0.85
N MET A 184 -9.28 -14.06 0.17
CA MET A 184 -9.63 -15.47 0.18
C MET A 184 -9.22 -16.09 1.50
N VAL A 185 -10.17 -16.73 2.18
CA VAL A 185 -9.97 -17.33 3.50
C VAL A 185 -10.35 -18.80 3.51
N THR A 186 -9.69 -19.58 4.33
CA THR A 186 -10.14 -20.93 4.71
C THR A 186 -10.40 -21.01 6.21
N ARG A 187 -11.27 -21.94 6.62
CA ARG A 187 -11.47 -22.31 8.03
C ARG A 187 -10.57 -23.48 8.44
N GLU A 188 -9.89 -24.09 7.48
CA GLU A 188 -8.99 -25.22 7.74
C GLU A 188 -7.70 -24.76 8.43
N VAL A 189 -7.20 -25.60 9.34
CA VAL A 189 -5.95 -25.31 10.05
C VAL A 189 -4.77 -25.59 9.13
N ILE A 190 -4.00 -24.53 8.86
CA ILE A 190 -2.74 -24.60 8.11
C ILE A 190 -1.58 -24.58 9.10
N SER A 191 -0.59 -25.45 8.92
CA SER A 191 0.59 -25.48 9.79
C SER A 191 1.43 -24.20 9.64
N ARG A 192 2.05 -23.74 10.74
CA ARG A 192 2.95 -22.55 10.73
C ARG A 192 4.03 -22.64 9.64
N LYS A 193 4.58 -23.84 9.41
CA LYS A 193 5.56 -24.10 8.34
C LYS A 193 4.98 -23.77 6.96
N GLN A 194 3.76 -24.23 6.65
CA GLN A 194 3.12 -23.94 5.37
C GLN A 194 2.72 -22.47 5.26
N LEU A 195 2.25 -21.84 6.34
CA LEU A 195 1.97 -20.40 6.36
C LEU A 195 3.22 -19.58 6.01
N GLY A 196 4.37 -19.91 6.61
CA GLY A 196 5.64 -19.27 6.29
C GLY A 196 6.08 -19.45 4.85
N LEU A 197 6.00 -20.68 4.31
CA LEU A 197 6.34 -20.97 2.91
C LEU A 197 5.42 -20.22 1.92
N ARG A 198 4.11 -20.16 2.21
CA ARG A 198 3.15 -19.42 1.37
C ARG A 198 3.41 -17.92 1.42
N SER A 199 3.66 -17.37 2.61
CA SER A 199 3.99 -15.95 2.76
C SER A 199 5.30 -15.60 2.04
N GLU A 200 6.31 -16.46 2.10
CA GLU A 200 7.57 -16.30 1.36
C GLU A 200 7.35 -16.32 -0.16
N ARG A 201 6.68 -17.34 -0.69
CA ARG A 201 6.36 -17.42 -2.13
C ARG A 201 5.54 -16.24 -2.63
N ALA A 202 4.60 -15.76 -1.83
CA ALA A 202 3.83 -14.57 -2.16
C ALA A 202 4.70 -13.29 -2.22
N ASN A 203 5.75 -13.23 -1.38
CA ASN A 203 6.74 -12.17 -1.43
C ASN A 203 7.74 -12.33 -2.59
N ASP A 204 8.02 -13.56 -3.06
CA ASP A 204 8.91 -13.80 -4.21
C ASP A 204 8.36 -13.19 -5.52
N HIS A 205 7.03 -12.99 -5.60
CA HIS A 205 6.38 -12.30 -6.71
C HIS A 205 6.38 -10.76 -6.57
N LYS A 206 7.02 -10.20 -5.53
CA LYS A 206 7.17 -8.76 -5.38
C LYS A 206 8.21 -8.27 -6.39
N GLY A 207 7.83 -7.31 -7.23
CA GLY A 207 8.81 -6.60 -8.07
C GLY A 207 9.94 -6.05 -7.20
N SER A 208 11.18 -6.17 -7.68
CA SER A 208 12.38 -5.73 -6.98
C SER A 208 12.20 -4.30 -6.45
N SER A 209 12.64 -4.03 -5.22
CA SER A 209 12.65 -2.68 -4.66
C SER A 209 13.46 -1.74 -5.56
N PHE A 210 13.21 -0.43 -5.47
CA PHE A 210 13.98 0.50 -6.29
C PHE A 210 15.48 0.45 -5.99
N TRP A 211 15.87 0.11 -4.75
CA TRP A 211 17.26 -0.16 -4.38
C TRP A 211 17.84 -1.38 -5.13
N GLU A 212 17.12 -2.51 -5.13
CA GLU A 212 17.56 -3.72 -5.86
C GLU A 212 17.62 -3.48 -7.38
N GLN A 213 16.65 -2.74 -7.93
CA GLN A 213 16.71 -2.28 -9.32
C GLN A 213 17.95 -1.40 -9.57
N SER A 214 18.34 -0.57 -8.59
CA SER A 214 19.51 0.31 -8.71
C SER A 214 20.82 -0.47 -8.72
N LEU A 215 20.93 -1.54 -7.92
CA LEU A 215 22.07 -2.46 -7.97
C LEU A 215 22.18 -3.09 -9.36
N GLU A 216 21.06 -3.53 -9.93
CA GLU A 216 21.03 -4.08 -11.29
C GLU A 216 21.41 -3.03 -12.34
N PHE A 217 20.98 -1.77 -12.19
CA PHE A 217 21.42 -0.69 -13.07
C PHE A 217 22.94 -0.50 -12.98
N SER A 218 23.53 -0.56 -11.78
CA SER A 218 24.98 -0.43 -11.58
C SER A 218 25.76 -1.57 -12.27
N GLU A 219 25.28 -2.81 -12.18
CA GLU A 219 25.90 -3.93 -12.92
C GLU A 219 25.81 -3.75 -14.44
N LEU A 220 24.63 -3.42 -14.97
CA LEU A 220 24.47 -3.13 -16.41
C LEU A 220 25.33 -1.94 -16.86
N LYS A 221 25.55 -0.97 -15.96
CA LYS A 221 26.42 0.18 -16.23
C LYS A 221 27.89 -0.24 -16.31
N LYS A 222 28.33 -1.18 -15.45
CA LYS A 222 29.66 -1.79 -15.50
C LYS A 222 29.88 -2.63 -16.75
N ASP A 223 28.81 -3.26 -17.26
CA ASP A 223 28.81 -3.98 -18.54
C ASP A 223 28.87 -3.05 -19.77
N GLY A 224 28.92 -1.73 -19.56
CA GLY A 224 29.18 -0.74 -20.60
C GLY A 224 27.93 -0.09 -21.20
N LEU A 225 26.73 -0.40 -20.69
CA LEU A 225 25.50 0.20 -21.22
C LEU A 225 25.38 1.68 -20.83
N SER A 226 24.84 2.48 -21.74
CA SER A 226 24.42 3.86 -21.47
C SER A 226 23.16 3.90 -20.60
N ASN A 227 22.89 5.05 -19.96
CA ASN A 227 21.70 5.20 -19.13
C ASN A 227 20.41 5.03 -19.96
N GLN A 228 20.44 5.45 -21.22
CA GLN A 228 19.33 5.30 -22.16
C GLN A 228 19.07 3.84 -22.52
N GLU A 229 20.13 3.05 -22.77
CA GLU A 229 20.01 1.61 -23.05
C GLU A 229 19.46 0.85 -21.84
N ILE A 230 19.94 1.15 -20.63
CA ILE A 230 19.42 0.57 -19.39
C ILE A 230 17.93 0.94 -19.21
N ALA A 231 17.58 2.22 -19.44
CA ALA A 231 16.21 2.70 -19.32
C ALA A 231 15.27 1.98 -20.28
N GLN A 232 15.69 1.78 -21.53
CA GLN A 232 14.93 1.05 -22.54
C GLN A 232 14.80 -0.44 -22.17
N ALA A 233 15.88 -1.09 -21.75
CA ALA A 233 15.87 -2.50 -21.36
C ALA A 233 14.99 -2.78 -20.13
N LYS A 234 14.85 -1.79 -19.23
CA LYS A 234 14.10 -1.91 -17.97
C LYS A 234 12.72 -1.27 -17.99
N GLY A 235 12.32 -0.62 -19.09
CA GLY A 235 11.02 0.03 -19.21
C GLY A 235 10.83 1.20 -18.23
N VAL A 236 11.90 1.94 -17.91
CA VAL A 236 11.88 3.08 -16.99
C VAL A 236 12.36 4.36 -17.68
N GLN A 237 12.13 5.51 -17.04
CA GLN A 237 12.71 6.78 -17.53
C GLN A 237 14.21 6.84 -17.25
N GLU A 238 14.98 7.47 -18.14
CA GLU A 238 16.43 7.66 -17.99
C GLU A 238 16.81 8.38 -16.68
N SER A 239 15.98 9.32 -16.23
CA SER A 239 16.13 10.00 -14.94
C SER A 239 16.14 9.01 -13.77
N ARG A 240 15.31 7.95 -13.82
CA ARG A 240 15.28 6.91 -12.78
C ARG A 240 16.55 6.07 -12.78
N VAL A 241 17.10 5.76 -13.96
CA VAL A 241 18.40 5.10 -14.05
C VAL A 241 19.48 5.98 -13.43
N SER A 242 19.51 7.28 -13.75
CA SER A 242 20.46 8.23 -13.16
C SER A 242 20.35 8.33 -11.64
N TYR A 243 19.13 8.32 -11.08
CA TYR A 243 18.92 8.34 -9.64
C TYR A 243 19.31 7.01 -8.99
N GLY A 244 18.99 5.86 -9.61
CA GLY A 244 19.38 4.56 -9.10
C GLY A 244 20.90 4.39 -9.06
N LEU A 245 21.58 4.70 -10.16
CA LEU A 245 23.05 4.70 -10.22
C LEU A 245 23.65 5.63 -9.16
N GLY A 246 23.13 6.86 -9.03
CA GLY A 246 23.61 7.77 -7.99
C GLY A 246 23.39 7.24 -6.56
N ALA A 247 22.34 6.45 -6.33
CA ALA A 247 22.09 5.84 -5.03
C ALA A 247 23.13 4.77 -4.67
N VAL A 248 23.59 3.99 -5.66
CA VAL A 248 24.56 2.90 -5.44
C VAL A 248 26.00 3.41 -5.50
N ASP A 249 26.29 4.28 -6.46
CA ASP A 249 27.67 4.62 -6.84
C ASP A 249 28.14 5.95 -6.23
N GLU A 250 27.24 6.89 -5.91
CA GLU A 250 27.62 8.24 -5.47
C GLU A 250 27.32 8.51 -3.99
N VAL A 251 26.16 8.08 -3.50
CA VAL A 251 25.70 8.32 -2.13
C VAL A 251 26.26 7.25 -1.19
N PRO A 252 26.93 7.62 -0.08
CA PRO A 252 27.47 6.66 0.87
C PRO A 252 26.39 5.72 1.42
N ASN A 253 26.66 4.42 1.38
CA ASN A 253 25.74 3.39 1.87
C ASN A 253 25.35 3.61 3.34
N GLU A 254 26.21 4.25 4.15
CA GLU A 254 25.89 4.58 5.53
C GLU A 254 24.61 5.41 5.69
N LEU A 255 24.24 6.24 4.71
CA LEU A 255 22.99 6.99 4.75
C LEU A 255 21.77 6.07 4.59
N TYR A 256 21.91 5.02 3.79
CA TYR A 256 20.85 4.04 3.56
C TYR A 256 20.72 3.02 4.68
N THR A 257 21.81 2.67 5.38
CA THR A 257 21.76 1.77 6.55
C THR A 257 21.04 2.37 7.75
N ARG A 258 20.68 3.66 7.71
CA ARG A 258 19.87 4.32 8.74
C ARG A 258 18.37 4.05 8.59
N PHE A 259 17.93 3.51 7.46
CA PHE A 259 16.57 3.01 7.26
C PHE A 259 16.44 1.59 7.80
N GLN A 260 15.21 1.16 8.10
CA GLN A 260 14.97 -0.15 8.71
C GLN A 260 15.42 -1.32 7.82
N ALA A 261 15.31 -1.17 6.50
CA ALA A 261 15.89 -2.09 5.51
C ALA A 261 16.11 -1.35 4.17
N HIS A 262 17.11 -1.75 3.38
CA HIS A 262 17.29 -1.18 2.04
C HIS A 262 16.06 -1.35 1.14
N THR A 263 15.34 -2.48 1.30
CA THR A 263 14.12 -2.78 0.54
C THR A 263 12.89 -2.02 1.02
N SER A 264 12.97 -1.30 2.15
CA SER A 264 11.91 -0.39 2.65
C SER A 264 12.13 1.05 2.22
N ILE A 265 13.29 1.38 1.63
CA ILE A 265 13.59 2.73 1.13
C ILE A 265 12.66 3.04 -0.06
N ALA A 266 11.79 4.03 0.12
CA ALA A 266 10.96 4.50 -0.98
C ALA A 266 11.79 5.10 -2.11
N ARG A 267 11.31 4.96 -3.35
CA ARG A 267 11.89 5.61 -4.53
C ARG A 267 12.06 7.12 -4.34
N THR A 268 11.05 7.78 -3.76
CA THR A 268 11.02 9.21 -3.45
C THR A 268 12.12 9.65 -2.48
N THR A 269 12.59 8.76 -1.60
CA THR A 269 13.77 9.02 -0.76
C THR A 269 15.02 9.12 -1.62
N ILE A 270 15.22 8.20 -2.56
CA ILE A 270 16.36 8.20 -3.49
C ILE A 270 16.29 9.41 -4.44
N GLU A 271 15.11 9.66 -5.02
CA GLU A 271 14.84 10.82 -5.89
C GLU A 271 15.08 12.16 -5.17
N TRP A 272 14.96 12.20 -3.84
CA TRP A 272 15.35 13.37 -3.04
C TRP A 272 16.84 13.37 -2.68
N LEU A 273 17.38 12.27 -2.15
CA LEU A 273 18.72 12.23 -1.57
C LEU A 273 19.82 12.37 -2.63
N VAL A 274 19.70 11.70 -3.77
CA VAL A 274 20.74 11.69 -4.81
C VAL A 274 20.99 13.09 -5.39
N PRO A 275 19.97 13.85 -5.84
CA PRO A 275 20.20 15.22 -6.30
C PRO A 275 20.79 16.14 -5.23
N LYS A 276 20.40 15.94 -3.96
CA LYS A 276 20.88 16.74 -2.84
C LYS A 276 22.33 16.41 -2.51
N TRP A 277 22.70 15.13 -2.57
CA TRP A 277 24.08 14.68 -2.44
C TRP A 277 24.98 15.26 -3.53
N ARG A 278 24.55 15.17 -4.79
CA ARG A 278 25.25 15.79 -5.93
C ARG A 278 25.44 17.29 -5.72
N LEU A 279 24.42 18.00 -5.23
CA LEU A 279 24.51 19.42 -4.91
C LEU A 279 25.50 19.71 -3.78
N MET A 280 25.40 18.97 -2.65
CA MET A 280 26.33 19.10 -1.52
C MET A 280 27.77 18.80 -1.93
N SER A 281 27.97 17.82 -2.81
CA SER A 281 29.29 17.46 -3.35
C SER A 281 29.90 18.63 -4.13
N LYS A 282 29.11 19.28 -5.00
CA LYS A 282 29.54 20.46 -5.76
C LYS A 282 29.95 21.64 -4.87
N VAL A 283 29.29 21.82 -3.72
CA VAL A 283 29.59 22.91 -2.78
C VAL A 283 30.51 22.50 -1.62
N GLY A 284 31.05 21.26 -1.64
CA GLY A 284 32.00 20.77 -0.65
C GLY A 284 31.42 20.54 0.76
N ARG A 285 30.12 20.25 0.89
CA ARG A 285 29.43 20.12 2.20
C ARG A 285 28.98 18.69 2.56
N THR A 286 29.40 17.69 1.79
CA THR A 286 29.02 16.27 2.05
C THR A 286 29.50 15.78 3.42
N GLN A 287 30.71 16.17 3.86
CA GLN A 287 31.22 15.77 5.17
C GLN A 287 30.42 16.40 6.32
N GLU A 288 30.10 17.69 6.22
CA GLU A 288 29.26 18.41 7.18
C GLU A 288 27.86 17.78 7.28
N PHE A 289 27.31 17.31 6.16
CA PHE A 289 26.04 16.57 6.13
C PHE A 289 26.11 15.28 6.93
N LEU A 290 27.14 14.44 6.68
CA LEU A 290 27.32 13.18 7.39
C LEU A 290 27.44 13.41 8.89
N GLU A 291 28.18 14.45 9.30
CA GLU A 291 28.33 14.83 10.71
C GLU A 291 27.04 15.32 11.36
N ASN A 292 26.18 16.03 10.63
CA ASN A 292 24.87 16.45 11.15
C ASN A 292 23.82 15.32 11.14
N VAL A 293 24.01 14.27 10.34
CA VAL A 293 23.11 13.10 10.31
C VAL A 293 23.52 12.03 11.34
N LYS A 294 24.80 11.92 11.71
CA LYS A 294 25.32 10.97 12.71
C LYS A 294 24.64 10.98 14.10
N PRO A 295 24.27 12.13 14.71
CA PRO A 295 23.72 12.17 16.07
C PRO A 295 22.32 11.55 16.20
N PHE A 296 21.62 11.30 15.08
CA PHE A 296 20.32 10.65 15.08
C PHE A 296 20.52 9.14 15.26
N ASN A 297 20.71 8.69 16.50
CA ASN A 297 20.95 7.29 16.86
C ASN A 297 19.71 6.40 16.64
N GLU A 298 19.97 5.09 16.54
CA GLU A 298 19.03 3.98 16.33
C GLU A 298 17.82 3.93 17.29
N SER A 299 17.87 4.63 18.43
CA SER A 299 16.77 4.71 19.40
C SER A 299 15.68 5.75 19.05
N ASP A 300 15.99 6.74 18.20
CA ASP A 300 15.10 7.88 17.92
C ASP A 300 14.26 7.70 16.65
N ALA A 301 14.61 6.75 15.79
CA ALA A 301 13.93 6.49 14.53
C ALA A 301 12.77 5.50 14.72
N LYS A 302 11.59 6.01 15.12
CA LYS A 302 10.36 5.18 15.21
C LYS A 302 9.87 4.67 13.84
N ASN A 303 10.34 5.21 12.71
CA ASN A 303 10.07 4.75 11.33
C ASN A 303 10.94 5.46 10.26
N ASP A 304 10.97 4.93 9.04
CA ASP A 304 11.72 5.46 7.87
C ASP A 304 11.40 6.94 7.52
N ALA A 305 10.19 7.42 7.86
CA ALA A 305 9.80 8.80 7.59
C ALA A 305 10.59 9.79 8.48
N GLN A 306 10.85 9.41 9.72
CA GLN A 306 11.67 10.22 10.64
C GLN A 306 13.12 10.32 10.17
N VAL A 307 13.68 9.22 9.63
CA VAL A 307 15.03 9.20 9.05
C VAL A 307 15.15 10.21 7.92
N LEU A 308 14.21 10.20 6.97
CA LEU A 308 14.19 11.17 5.87
C LEU A 308 14.00 12.61 6.36
N SER A 309 13.16 12.84 7.37
CA SER A 309 12.96 14.17 7.96
C SER A 309 14.23 14.70 8.63
N ASN A 310 14.96 13.84 9.34
CA ASN A 310 16.24 14.18 9.95
C ASN A 310 17.29 14.55 8.88
N MET A 311 17.36 13.79 7.78
CA MET A 311 18.22 14.13 6.64
C MET A 311 17.83 15.46 6.00
N LYS A 312 16.53 15.74 5.83
CA LYS A 312 16.06 17.03 5.30
C LYS A 312 16.45 18.20 6.20
N ARG A 313 16.35 18.05 7.52
CA ARG A 313 16.82 19.05 8.49
C ARG A 313 18.32 19.28 8.38
N ALA A 314 19.12 18.22 8.38
CA ALA A 314 20.57 18.31 8.22
C ALA A 314 20.94 19.04 6.92
N PHE A 315 20.28 18.72 5.81
CA PHE A 315 20.48 19.40 4.54
C PHE A 315 20.17 20.91 4.63
N ARG A 316 19.04 21.31 5.25
CA ARG A 316 18.71 22.74 5.38
C ARG A 316 19.73 23.48 6.22
N LYS A 317 20.15 22.90 7.35
CA LYS A 317 21.09 23.52 8.28
C LYS A 317 22.43 23.86 7.60
N ILE A 318 22.90 22.96 6.74
CA ILE A 318 24.21 23.10 6.09
C ILE A 318 24.12 23.76 4.72
N MET A 319 22.96 24.08 4.16
CA MET A 319 22.90 24.63 2.80
C MET A 319 22.55 26.12 2.82
N PRO A 320 23.21 26.97 2.02
CA PRO A 320 22.83 28.37 1.85
C PRO A 320 21.35 28.52 1.44
N GLU A 321 20.69 29.60 1.87
CA GLU A 321 19.25 29.84 1.61
C GLU A 321 18.88 29.72 0.12
N GLU A 322 19.74 30.19 -0.79
CA GLU A 322 19.59 30.08 -2.25
C GLU A 322 19.53 28.64 -2.79
N HIS A 323 19.98 27.66 -2.00
CA HIS A 323 19.97 26.23 -2.32
C HIS A 323 18.96 25.44 -1.49
N GLN A 324 18.29 26.09 -0.53
CA GLN A 324 17.23 25.48 0.25
C GLN A 324 15.94 25.38 -0.57
N PRO A 325 15.15 24.31 -0.40
CA PRO A 325 13.84 24.23 -1.04
C PRO A 325 12.93 25.34 -0.49
N ALA A 326 12.20 26.03 -1.37
CA ALA A 326 11.24 27.05 -0.98
C ALA A 326 10.27 26.49 0.08
N PRO A 327 9.94 27.27 1.12
CA PRO A 327 9.01 26.83 2.16
C PRO A 327 7.65 26.49 1.54
N ALA A 328 7.04 25.41 2.02
CA ALA A 328 5.71 25.03 1.57
C ALA A 328 4.70 26.13 1.91
N LYS A 329 3.83 26.48 0.97
CA LYS A 329 2.91 27.62 1.08
C LYS A 329 2.07 27.53 2.37
N GLY A 330 2.17 28.55 3.22
CA GLY A 330 1.44 28.65 4.49
C GLY A 330 2.10 27.98 5.69
N TYR A 331 3.31 27.44 5.57
CA TYR A 331 4.14 27.07 6.72
C TYR A 331 4.99 28.26 7.15
N MET A 332 5.06 28.51 8.45
CA MET A 332 6.02 29.42 9.05
C MET A 332 7.35 28.71 9.24
N GLN A 333 8.43 29.34 8.79
CA GLN A 333 9.78 28.85 9.01
C GLN A 333 10.27 29.25 10.42
N ARG A 334 10.87 28.28 11.11
CA ARG A 334 11.69 28.47 12.32
C ARG A 334 13.07 27.87 12.05
N GLU A 335 14.04 28.19 12.92
CA GLU A 335 15.42 27.69 12.78
C GLU A 335 15.45 26.16 12.68
N ASP A 336 14.72 25.47 13.56
CA ASP A 336 14.81 24.00 13.69
C ASP A 336 13.56 23.23 13.26
N TYR A 337 12.53 23.90 12.73
CA TYR A 337 11.29 23.27 12.26
C TYR A 337 10.45 24.17 11.36
N GLN A 338 9.46 23.58 10.69
CA GLN A 338 8.37 24.29 10.01
C GLN A 338 7.08 24.04 10.74
N ILE A 339 6.25 25.07 10.92
CA ILE A 339 4.97 24.94 11.60
C ILE A 339 3.84 25.56 10.79
N LYS A 340 2.73 24.83 10.73
CA LYS A 340 1.45 25.33 10.22
C LYS A 340 0.35 24.88 11.16
N HIS A 341 -0.45 25.82 11.63
CA HIS A 341 -1.68 25.50 12.34
C HIS A 341 -2.88 25.70 11.42
N LYS A 342 -3.89 24.87 11.59
CA LYS A 342 -5.22 25.05 11.01
C LYS A 342 -6.22 24.96 12.16
N PHE A 343 -7.05 25.98 12.30
CA PHE A 343 -8.20 25.94 13.19
C PHE A 343 -9.41 25.53 12.36
N ASP A 344 -10.10 24.48 12.77
CA ASP A 344 -11.39 24.10 12.25
C ASP A 344 -12.47 24.74 13.13
N HIS A 345 -13.16 25.74 12.59
CA HIS A 345 -14.17 26.50 13.31
C HIS A 345 -15.44 25.68 13.61
N ASP A 346 -15.72 24.64 12.81
CA ASP A 346 -16.93 23.84 12.94
C ASP A 346 -16.75 22.74 13.99
N SER A 347 -15.57 22.11 14.03
CA SER A 347 -15.26 21.06 15.00
C SER A 347 -14.54 21.56 16.27
N GLY A 348 -14.14 22.83 16.31
CA GLY A 348 -13.31 23.40 17.37
C GLY A 348 -11.91 22.80 17.47
N LYS A 349 -11.49 22.01 16.48
CA LYS A 349 -10.19 21.31 16.49
C LYS A 349 -9.07 22.20 15.98
N VAL A 350 -7.94 22.15 16.68
CA VAL A 350 -6.68 22.75 16.20
C VAL A 350 -5.76 21.66 15.70
N VAL A 351 -5.40 21.71 14.43
CA VAL A 351 -4.39 20.82 13.85
C VAL A 351 -3.09 21.61 13.71
N VAL A 352 -2.09 21.25 14.49
CA VAL A 352 -0.74 21.81 14.40
C VAL A 352 0.17 20.82 13.68
N ASN A 353 0.57 21.15 12.46
CA ASN A 353 1.55 20.41 11.69
C ASN A 353 2.94 20.97 11.98
N VAL A 354 3.76 20.20 12.68
CA VAL A 354 5.19 20.49 12.88
C VAL A 354 5.99 19.53 12.02
N ILE A 355 6.82 20.07 11.12
CA ILE A 355 7.61 19.28 10.18
C ILE A 355 9.09 19.56 10.44
N ASP A 356 9.91 18.50 10.34
CA ASP A 356 11.37 18.55 10.50
C ASP A 356 11.85 18.98 11.89
N ALA A 357 11.00 18.85 12.92
CA ALA A 357 11.33 19.13 14.31
C ALA A 357 12.49 18.27 14.83
N SER A 358 13.42 18.92 15.57
CA SER A 358 14.50 18.23 16.27
C SER A 358 13.96 17.30 17.36
N PRO A 359 14.72 16.24 17.76
CA PRO A 359 14.32 15.38 18.88
C PRO A 359 14.00 16.15 20.16
N GLU A 360 14.71 17.24 20.43
CA GLU A 360 14.44 18.12 21.58
C GLU A 360 13.08 18.82 21.48
N ILE A 361 12.73 19.33 20.29
CA ILE A 361 11.43 19.96 20.04
C ILE A 361 10.32 18.91 20.13
N ILE A 362 10.54 17.71 19.58
CA ILE A 362 9.61 16.58 19.70
C ILE A 362 9.41 16.22 21.17
N ALA A 363 10.49 16.09 21.96
CA ALA A 363 10.41 15.77 23.39
C ALA A 363 9.67 16.85 24.19
N LYS A 364 9.86 18.14 23.85
CA LYS A 364 9.11 19.25 24.45
C LYS A 364 7.62 19.17 24.11
N ILE A 365 7.28 18.85 22.87
CA ILE A 365 5.89 18.67 22.42
C ILE A 365 5.26 17.47 23.15
N ASP A 366 5.96 16.34 23.22
CA ASP A 366 5.51 15.12 23.90
C ASP A 366 5.31 15.35 25.41
N SER A 367 6.20 16.13 26.06
CA SER A 367 6.04 16.50 27.47
C SER A 367 4.80 17.36 27.67
N PHE A 368 4.62 18.38 26.83
CA PHE A 368 3.46 19.27 26.91
C PHE A 368 2.14 18.50 26.82
N PHE A 369 2.05 17.49 25.95
CA PHE A 369 0.84 16.66 25.83
C PHE A 369 0.66 15.64 26.96
N LYS A 370 1.70 15.33 27.75
CA LYS A 370 1.57 14.51 28.97
C LYS A 370 1.11 15.32 30.17
N ASP A 371 1.37 16.63 30.16
CA ASP A 371 0.99 17.56 31.23
C ASP A 371 -0.43 18.15 31.04
N LEU A 372 -1.05 17.88 29.89
CA LEU A 372 -2.45 18.15 29.54
C LEU A 372 -3.34 16.94 29.88
#